data_AF-A0A514XKP9-F1
#
_entry.id   AF-A0A514XKP9-F1
#
_cell.length_a   1.000
_cell.length_b   1.000
_cell.length_c   1.000
_cell.angle_alpha   90.00
_cell.angle_beta   90.00
_cell.angle_gamma   90.00
#
_symmetry.space_group_name_H-M   'P 1'
#
loop_
_entity.id
_entity.type
_entity.pdbx_description
1 polymer ?
#
loop_
_entity_poly.entity_id
_entity_poly.type
_entity_poly.pdbx_seq_one_letter_code
_entity_poly.pdbx_strand_id
1 'polypeptide(L)'
;MRHFTTLTAITLALATSLVACRDTSSKSPESLSPAAIADQNRPATDPANGESRGLTANGRFSESFKNSYPLEYACTTELCSTEFQKYPSLIKTTQAASTPTVAQKKYYADYIQPALVSYYNSRKANSAKWLSQLEAKENEFANINLSEDQLRILQTLNALQNSDKIPLMSLYWNGKFSQVDFQKAFYIYQHMGKWSYLQQMHPKLSLIEAAKMELDFIEKNLPRLTKIIGGANSLDANITEKIKASQALDLDEMEELSEYSLSIHRLEHFLFGEGKAVITELMKSSPLTSEQLYKIYSKKKLQTEHTKRMQTDLRDNCSDRYFQSINLYPQTEQLEKFKSLAEQTRESALSMISTQDPAYEKVKAIQFMYPPTSDKNSTSWLNALRSKAASIQEDTDGLEQLDSQSLYAKALIMTMFADYSKEENLCPKIPDEKISDKNAVSYGYVMVSWYSVRYPELGASIVAHEIGHSVYAYSNMADATKSCLQQKQASDNFTNEDFADLFSAKVSQNLAARYQIPTGNMACALMDNLYPLNSRDTSDPHSTLLYRALQLGIATGKQIPASCQQLAQRDNASATRQCN
;
A
#
# COMPACT_ATOMS: atom_id res chain seq x y z
N MET A 1 12.56 0.34 30.03
CA MET A 1 13.72 1.03 29.43
C MET A 1 13.73 0.70 27.92
N ARG A 2 13.08 1.47 27.03
CA ARG A 2 13.72 2.43 26.08
C ARG A 2 12.91 2.66 24.77
N HIS A 3 12.63 3.94 24.44
CA HIS A 3 13.07 4.85 23.31
C HIS A 3 12.69 4.71 21.79
N PHE A 4 11.52 5.24 21.38
CA PHE A 4 10.83 5.66 20.12
C PHE A 4 11.30 6.97 19.46
N THR A 5 12.45 6.96 18.78
CA THR A 5 12.76 8.01 17.78
C THR A 5 13.82 7.62 16.74
N THR A 6 14.87 6.87 17.09
CA THR A 6 15.98 6.62 16.15
C THR A 6 15.75 5.42 15.24
N LEU A 7 15.19 4.31 15.76
CA LEU A 7 14.94 3.15 14.91
C LEU A 7 13.75 3.38 14.00
N THR A 8 12.66 4.01 14.44
CA THR A 8 11.54 4.41 13.56
C THR A 8 11.99 5.36 12.46
N ALA A 9 12.90 6.29 12.78
CA ALA A 9 13.53 7.12 11.76
C ALA A 9 14.32 6.27 10.76
N ILE A 10 15.13 5.31 11.22
CA ILE A 10 15.82 4.34 10.37
C ILE A 10 14.84 3.42 9.60
N THR A 11 13.69 3.05 10.18
CA THR A 11 12.66 2.21 9.57
C THR A 11 11.93 2.93 8.45
N LEU A 12 11.44 4.16 8.71
CA LEU A 12 10.82 5.01 7.69
C LEU A 12 11.83 5.40 6.60
N ALA A 13 13.05 5.74 7.00
CA ALA A 13 14.19 6.06 6.14
C ALA A 13 14.54 4.96 5.15
N LEU A 14 14.75 3.75 5.67
CA LEU A 14 15.13 2.60 4.87
C LEU A 14 13.96 2.13 4.02
N ALA A 15 12.71 2.33 4.45
CA ALA A 15 11.53 2.03 3.65
C ALA A 15 11.31 3.02 2.48
N THR A 16 11.61 4.31 2.66
CA THR A 16 11.30 5.39 1.68
C THR A 16 12.42 5.74 0.70
N SER A 17 13.70 5.61 1.10
CA SER A 17 14.86 5.96 0.25
C SER A 17 15.05 5.08 -1.01
N LEU A 18 14.21 4.06 -1.19
CA LEU A 18 14.37 3.04 -2.23
C LEU A 18 13.32 3.09 -3.34
N VAL A 19 12.25 3.86 -3.16
CA VAL A 19 11.18 3.99 -4.18
C VAL A 19 11.62 4.90 -5.33
N ALA A 20 12.48 5.89 -5.07
CA ALA A 20 12.93 6.86 -6.07
C ALA A 20 13.98 6.32 -7.07
N CYS A 21 14.58 5.14 -6.81
CA CYS A 21 15.67 4.61 -7.64
C CYS A 21 15.22 3.81 -8.87
N ARG A 22 13.91 3.60 -9.08
CA ARG A 22 13.42 2.70 -10.14
C ARG A 22 12.75 3.38 -11.35
N ASP A 23 12.31 4.62 -11.23
CA ASP A 23 11.54 5.31 -12.29
C ASP A 23 12.32 5.70 -13.55
N THR A 24 13.59 5.29 -13.69
CA THR A 24 14.44 5.67 -14.84
C THR A 24 14.87 4.53 -15.75
N SER A 25 14.51 3.26 -15.48
CA SER A 25 15.13 2.12 -16.19
C SER A 25 14.23 1.25 -17.09
N SER A 26 12.93 1.51 -17.22
CA SER A 26 12.08 0.76 -18.17
C SER A 26 11.89 1.50 -19.50
N LYS A 27 12.96 1.65 -20.27
CA LYS A 27 12.86 1.86 -21.73
C LYS A 27 13.56 0.71 -22.45
N SER A 28 12.74 -0.22 -22.94
CA SER A 28 13.16 -1.21 -23.94
C SER A 28 13.50 -0.49 -25.25
N PRO A 29 14.52 -0.92 -26.02
CA PRO A 29 14.83 -0.33 -27.31
C PRO A 29 13.74 -0.66 -28.33
N GLU A 30 13.12 0.37 -28.89
CA GLU A 30 12.14 0.27 -29.98
C GLU A 30 12.81 -0.25 -31.26
N SER A 31 12.34 -1.41 -31.74
CA SER A 31 12.51 -1.80 -33.14
C SER A 31 11.35 -1.20 -33.95
N LEU A 32 11.64 -0.15 -34.70
CA LEU A 32 10.72 0.44 -35.67
C LEU A 32 10.46 -0.55 -36.82
N SER A 33 9.19 -0.81 -37.12
CA SER A 33 8.74 -1.24 -38.44
C SER A 33 7.52 -0.42 -38.87
N PRO A 34 7.45 0.04 -40.13
CA PRO A 34 6.52 1.07 -40.56
C PRO A 34 5.24 0.48 -41.17
N ALA A 35 4.08 0.95 -40.72
CA ALA A 35 2.85 0.92 -41.51
C ALA A 35 1.94 2.07 -41.07
N ALA A 36 2.32 3.29 -41.46
CA ALA A 36 1.37 4.36 -41.66
C ALA A 36 0.80 4.20 -43.06
N ILE A 37 -0.54 4.24 -43.20
CA ILE A 37 -1.28 5.03 -44.21
C ILE A 37 -2.79 4.87 -43.95
N ALA A 38 -3.48 6.01 -44.08
CA ALA A 38 -4.92 6.23 -44.14
C ALA A 38 -5.67 6.46 -42.81
N ASP A 39 -5.48 7.65 -42.24
CA ASP A 39 -6.52 8.30 -41.43
C ASP A 39 -6.56 9.81 -41.74
N GLN A 40 -7.04 10.15 -42.94
CA GLN A 40 -7.37 11.52 -43.33
C GLN A 40 -8.88 11.67 -43.33
N ASN A 41 -9.49 11.79 -42.14
CA ASN A 41 -10.79 12.45 -41.91
C ASN A 41 -11.10 12.60 -40.40
N ARG A 42 -10.08 12.93 -39.59
CA ARG A 42 -10.27 13.22 -38.16
C ARG A 42 -10.38 14.74 -37.94
N PRO A 43 -11.44 15.25 -37.30
CA PRO A 43 -11.46 16.63 -36.82
C PRO A 43 -10.31 16.82 -35.82
N ALA A 44 -9.54 17.89 -36.00
CA ALA A 44 -8.41 18.25 -35.16
C ALA A 44 -8.88 18.70 -33.77
N THR A 45 -9.04 17.75 -32.85
CA THR A 45 -9.00 17.99 -31.41
C THR A 45 -8.39 16.76 -30.75
N ASP A 46 -7.06 16.72 -30.72
CA ASP A 46 -6.30 15.76 -29.94
C ASP A 46 -6.05 16.38 -28.56
N PRO A 47 -6.64 15.89 -27.46
CA PRO A 47 -6.17 16.21 -26.13
C PRO A 47 -5.14 15.14 -25.73
N ALA A 48 -3.92 15.25 -26.28
CA ALA A 48 -2.78 14.46 -25.83
C ALA A 48 -2.33 14.81 -24.38
N ASN A 49 -3.05 15.71 -23.70
CA ASN A 49 -2.84 16.05 -22.30
C ASN A 49 -4.07 15.61 -21.49
N GLY A 50 -3.90 14.54 -20.72
CA GLY A 50 -4.88 13.96 -19.80
C GLY A 50 -5.27 14.91 -18.66
N GLU A 51 -5.97 15.99 -18.97
CA GLU A 51 -6.72 16.73 -17.95
C GLU A 51 -7.98 15.93 -17.58
N SER A 52 -7.88 15.21 -16.48
CA SER A 52 -9.02 14.83 -15.64
C SER A 52 -9.86 16.08 -15.34
N ARG A 53 -10.98 16.24 -16.05
CA ARG A 53 -11.94 17.31 -15.80
C ARG A 53 -13.12 16.71 -15.04
N GLY A 54 -13.01 16.90 -13.72
CA GLY A 54 -13.66 16.10 -12.70
C GLY A 54 -15.18 16.19 -12.57
N LEU A 55 -15.65 15.29 -11.72
CA LEU A 55 -17.00 15.11 -11.22
C LEU A 55 -17.61 16.41 -10.66
N THR A 56 -18.94 16.51 -10.77
CA THR A 56 -19.71 17.48 -9.97
C THR A 56 -19.68 17.10 -8.49
N ALA A 57 -20.02 18.04 -7.59
CA ALA A 57 -20.19 17.77 -6.15
C ALA A 57 -21.15 16.60 -5.84
N ASN A 58 -21.96 16.16 -6.82
CA ASN A 58 -22.86 15.02 -6.74
C ASN A 58 -22.22 13.69 -7.17
N GLY A 59 -20.90 13.62 -7.38
CA GLY A 59 -20.18 12.39 -7.71
C GLY A 59 -20.67 11.75 -9.01
N ARG A 60 -21.16 12.55 -9.97
CA ARG A 60 -21.56 12.12 -11.32
C ARG A 60 -21.04 13.09 -12.38
N PHE A 61 -20.92 12.59 -13.61
CA PHE A 61 -20.35 13.27 -14.77
C PHE A 61 -20.90 14.69 -14.91
N SER A 62 -20.02 15.65 -15.16
CA SER A 62 -20.42 17.05 -15.32
C SER A 62 -21.29 17.25 -16.56
N GLU A 63 -22.15 18.27 -16.53
CA GLU A 63 -22.93 18.67 -17.71
C GLU A 63 -21.99 19.04 -18.87
N SER A 64 -20.79 19.55 -18.56
CA SER A 64 -19.73 19.78 -19.56
C SER A 64 -19.25 18.49 -20.23
N PHE A 65 -19.21 17.37 -19.50
CA PHE A 65 -18.82 16.08 -20.08
C PHE A 65 -19.92 15.52 -20.99
N LYS A 66 -21.18 15.56 -20.56
CA LYS A 66 -22.33 15.19 -21.40
C LYS A 66 -22.36 15.94 -22.73
N ASN A 67 -21.95 17.21 -22.73
CA ASN A 67 -21.86 18.02 -23.94
C ASN A 67 -20.66 17.65 -24.82
N SER A 68 -19.55 17.18 -24.23
CA SER A 68 -18.31 16.86 -24.95
C SER A 68 -18.29 15.41 -25.49
N TYR A 69 -18.92 14.48 -24.77
CA TYR A 69 -18.95 13.04 -25.06
C TYR A 69 -20.36 12.47 -24.87
N PRO A 70 -21.34 12.92 -25.68
CA PRO A 70 -22.75 12.58 -25.47
C PRO A 70 -23.03 11.08 -25.63
N LEU A 71 -22.28 10.38 -26.48
CA LEU A 71 -22.50 8.97 -26.77
C LEU A 71 -21.93 8.05 -25.68
N GLU A 72 -20.76 8.38 -25.15
CA GLU A 72 -20.16 7.75 -23.98
C GLU A 72 -21.04 7.93 -22.76
N TYR A 73 -21.56 9.15 -22.56
CA TYR A 73 -22.48 9.46 -21.47
C TYR A 73 -23.77 8.65 -21.59
N ALA A 74 -24.37 8.59 -22.79
CA ALA A 74 -25.58 7.81 -23.05
C ALA A 74 -25.34 6.31 -22.82
N CYS A 75 -24.28 5.75 -23.40
CA CYS A 75 -23.92 4.35 -23.21
C CYS A 75 -23.73 4.00 -21.74
N THR A 76 -22.93 4.79 -21.02
CA THR A 76 -22.68 4.59 -19.59
C THR A 76 -23.96 4.66 -18.78
N THR A 77 -24.79 5.68 -19.03
CA THR A 77 -26.04 5.87 -18.29
C THR A 77 -27.01 4.71 -18.53
N GLU A 78 -27.15 4.26 -19.76
CA GLU A 78 -28.05 3.14 -20.11
C GLU A 78 -27.53 1.81 -19.56
N LEU A 79 -26.24 1.52 -19.75
CA LEU A 79 -25.61 0.25 -19.36
C LEU A 79 -25.48 0.09 -17.83
N CYS A 80 -25.12 1.17 -17.13
CA CYS A 80 -24.78 1.15 -15.70
C CYS A 80 -25.88 1.71 -14.79
N SER A 81 -27.05 2.08 -15.32
CA SER A 81 -28.15 2.69 -14.55
C SER A 81 -28.52 1.90 -13.29
N THR A 82 -28.58 0.58 -13.38
CA THR A 82 -28.96 -0.31 -12.27
C THR A 82 -27.89 -0.28 -11.18
N GLU A 83 -26.63 -0.40 -11.55
CA GLU A 83 -25.49 -0.34 -10.64
C GLU A 83 -25.38 1.04 -9.97
N PHE A 84 -25.59 2.13 -10.71
CA PHE A 84 -25.56 3.49 -10.16
C PHE A 84 -26.71 3.80 -9.19
N GLN A 85 -27.83 3.08 -9.28
CA GLN A 85 -28.92 3.18 -8.32
C GLN A 85 -28.68 2.31 -7.09
N LYS A 86 -28.06 1.14 -7.28
CA LYS A 86 -27.84 0.14 -6.24
C LYS A 86 -26.62 0.44 -5.36
N TYR A 87 -25.52 0.89 -5.96
CA TYR A 87 -24.27 1.13 -5.28
C TYR A 87 -23.91 2.62 -5.32
N PRO A 88 -23.71 3.28 -4.16
CA PRO A 88 -23.16 4.62 -4.14
C PRO A 88 -21.73 4.60 -4.71
N SER A 89 -21.35 5.67 -5.40
CA SER A 89 -19.97 5.83 -5.86
C SER A 89 -19.00 5.79 -4.67
N LEU A 90 -17.77 5.41 -4.95
CA LEU A 90 -16.71 5.29 -3.95
C LEU A 90 -16.52 6.59 -3.17
N ILE A 91 -16.51 7.71 -3.91
CA ILE A 91 -16.38 9.06 -3.37
C ILE A 91 -17.52 9.39 -2.41
N LYS A 92 -18.77 9.08 -2.78
CA LYS A 92 -19.93 9.33 -1.91
C LYS A 92 -19.90 8.47 -0.65
N THR A 93 -19.51 7.21 -0.79
CA THR A 93 -19.39 6.28 0.33
C THR A 93 -18.38 6.81 1.35
N THR A 94 -17.23 7.27 0.86
CA THR A 94 -16.15 7.84 1.69
C THR A 94 -16.57 9.17 2.34
N GLN A 95 -17.21 10.06 1.58
CA GLN A 95 -17.73 11.33 2.12
C GLN A 95 -18.79 11.10 3.19
N ALA A 96 -19.78 10.23 2.94
CA ALA A 96 -20.82 9.90 3.91
C ALA A 96 -20.25 9.27 5.19
N ALA A 97 -19.20 8.45 5.06
CA ALA A 97 -18.52 7.84 6.19
C ALA A 97 -17.80 8.84 7.10
N SER A 98 -17.61 10.09 6.67
CA SER A 98 -17.05 11.15 7.52
C SER A 98 -18.07 11.67 8.54
N THR A 99 -19.34 11.28 8.46
CA THR A 99 -20.40 11.75 9.36
C THR A 99 -20.60 10.76 10.52
N PRO A 100 -20.21 11.10 11.76
CA PRO A 100 -20.33 10.17 12.89
C PRO A 100 -21.73 10.13 13.52
N THR A 101 -22.11 8.94 13.97
CA THR A 101 -23.27 8.71 14.84
C THR A 101 -23.05 9.27 16.25
N VAL A 102 -24.13 9.41 17.03
CA VAL A 102 -24.06 9.86 18.43
C VAL A 102 -23.18 8.94 19.29
N ALA A 103 -23.30 7.63 19.11
CA ALA A 103 -22.50 6.65 19.84
C ALA A 103 -21.01 6.74 19.49
N GLN A 104 -20.67 6.95 18.22
CA GLN A 104 -19.28 7.13 17.79
C GLN A 104 -18.68 8.44 18.29
N LYS A 105 -19.44 9.54 18.26
CA LYS A 105 -19.02 10.82 18.87
C LYS A 105 -18.73 10.63 20.36
N LYS A 106 -19.61 9.91 21.07
CA LYS A 106 -19.42 9.60 22.49
C LYS A 106 -18.18 8.73 22.72
N TYR A 107 -18.01 7.63 22.00
CA TYR A 107 -16.83 6.77 22.14
C TYR A 107 -15.54 7.53 21.82
N TYR A 108 -15.54 8.35 20.76
CA TYR A 108 -14.41 9.21 20.44
C TYR A 108 -14.08 10.16 21.60
N ALA A 109 -15.07 10.84 22.15
CA ALA A 109 -14.89 11.76 23.28
C ALA A 109 -14.41 11.04 24.56
N ASP A 110 -14.95 9.86 24.86
CA ASP A 110 -14.67 9.13 26.10
C ASP A 110 -13.31 8.41 26.08
N TYR A 111 -12.88 7.88 24.93
CA TYR A 111 -11.73 6.96 24.86
C TYR A 111 -10.61 7.43 23.93
N ILE A 112 -10.96 7.78 22.69
CA ILE A 112 -9.95 8.10 21.66
C ILE A 112 -9.35 9.47 21.89
N GLN A 113 -10.17 10.48 22.13
CA GLN A 113 -9.74 11.86 22.32
C GLN A 113 -8.79 12.01 23.51
N PRO A 114 -9.02 11.42 24.69
CA PRO A 114 -8.04 11.43 25.77
C PRO A 114 -6.71 10.76 25.38
N ALA A 115 -6.75 9.62 24.70
CA ALA A 115 -5.53 8.93 24.24
C ALA A 115 -4.77 9.74 23.18
N LEU A 116 -5.49 10.40 22.29
CA LEU A 116 -4.96 11.29 21.27
C LEU A 116 -4.30 12.53 21.90
N VAL A 117 -4.96 13.15 22.88
CA VAL A 117 -4.39 14.25 23.68
C VAL A 117 -3.12 13.79 24.41
N SER A 118 -3.13 12.60 25.01
CA SER A 118 -1.94 12.03 25.66
C SER A 118 -0.79 11.83 24.67
N TYR A 119 -1.05 11.20 23.52
CA TYR A 119 -0.07 11.03 22.45
C TYR A 119 0.51 12.38 21.99
N TYR A 120 -0.32 13.41 21.79
CA TYR A 120 0.16 14.74 21.41
C TYR A 120 0.99 15.41 22.49
N ASN A 121 0.55 15.36 23.74
CA ASN A 121 1.29 15.93 24.85
C ASN A 121 2.66 15.27 24.98
N SER A 122 2.74 13.94 24.88
CA SER A 122 4.02 13.21 24.86
C SER A 122 4.89 13.63 23.68
N ARG A 123 4.34 13.82 22.47
CA ARG A 123 5.12 14.32 21.31
C ARG A 123 5.60 15.74 21.46
N LYS A 124 4.79 16.64 22.02
CA LYS A 124 5.17 18.03 22.29
C LYS A 124 6.28 18.08 23.34
N ALA A 125 6.12 17.33 24.43
CA ALA A 125 7.15 17.18 25.46
C ALA A 125 8.45 16.62 24.88
N ASN A 126 8.38 15.56 24.07
CA ASN A 126 9.53 14.99 23.39
C ASN A 126 10.24 16.01 22.48
N SER A 127 9.48 16.77 21.69
CA SER A 127 10.05 17.77 20.77
C SER A 127 10.69 18.93 21.52
N ALA A 128 10.03 19.44 22.56
CA ALA A 128 10.60 20.46 23.45
C ALA A 128 11.88 19.95 24.13
N LYS A 129 11.88 18.68 24.56
CA LYS A 129 13.04 18.07 25.18
C LYS A 129 14.21 17.91 24.21
N TRP A 130 13.94 17.45 22.99
CA TRP A 130 14.92 17.40 21.91
C TRP A 130 15.56 18.76 21.66
N LEU A 131 14.75 19.82 21.51
CA LEU A 131 15.27 21.17 21.30
C LEU A 131 16.14 21.64 22.46
N SER A 132 15.67 21.44 23.69
CA SER A 132 16.44 21.79 24.89
C SER A 132 17.77 21.03 24.99
N GLN A 133 17.79 19.73 24.66
CA GLN A 133 19.03 18.94 24.67
C GLN A 133 19.98 19.36 23.55
N LEU A 134 19.46 19.63 22.35
CA LEU A 134 20.26 20.16 21.24
C LEU A 134 20.89 21.50 21.65
N GLU A 135 20.10 22.45 22.15
CA GLU A 135 20.61 23.77 22.58
C GLU A 135 21.65 23.67 23.69
N ALA A 136 21.46 22.77 24.66
CA ALA A 136 22.39 22.61 25.78
C ALA A 136 23.74 22.02 25.36
N LYS A 137 23.76 21.11 24.37
CA LYS A 137 24.95 20.32 23.99
C LYS A 137 25.54 20.67 22.64
N GLU A 138 24.92 21.57 21.86
CA GLU A 138 25.34 21.88 20.49
C GLU A 138 26.77 22.41 20.40
N ASN A 139 27.21 23.21 21.37
CA ASN A 139 28.58 23.73 21.39
C ASN A 139 29.64 22.62 21.48
N GLU A 140 29.25 21.43 21.94
CA GLU A 140 30.14 20.27 22.02
C GLU A 140 30.26 19.57 20.66
N PHE A 141 29.23 19.65 19.79
CA PHE A 141 29.13 18.86 18.55
C PHE A 141 30.28 19.09 17.56
N ALA A 142 30.80 20.33 17.49
CA ALA A 142 31.91 20.65 16.59
C ALA A 142 33.20 19.86 16.89
N ASN A 143 33.36 19.39 18.14
CA ASN A 143 34.57 18.70 18.61
C ASN A 143 34.31 17.24 19.02
N ILE A 144 33.10 16.72 18.77
CA ILE A 144 32.76 15.33 19.11
C ILE A 144 33.38 14.37 18.11
N ASN A 145 34.13 13.41 18.65
CA ASN A 145 34.56 12.24 17.92
C ASN A 145 33.54 11.13 18.10
N LEU A 146 32.85 10.78 17.00
CA LEU A 146 31.98 9.59 16.98
C LEU A 146 32.84 8.32 17.01
N SER A 147 32.28 7.25 17.58
CA SER A 147 32.96 5.95 17.60
C SER A 147 32.98 5.36 16.19
N GLU A 148 33.89 4.42 15.93
CA GLU A 148 33.91 3.74 14.63
C GLU A 148 32.56 3.09 14.30
N ASP A 149 31.90 2.48 15.29
CA ASP A 149 30.59 1.86 15.11
C ASP A 149 29.50 2.89 14.76
N GLN A 150 29.52 4.08 15.38
CA GLN A 150 28.58 5.16 15.05
C GLN A 150 28.84 5.73 13.65
N LEU A 151 30.11 5.94 13.29
CA LEU A 151 30.49 6.35 11.93
C LEU A 151 30.06 5.32 10.91
N ARG A 152 30.20 4.03 11.21
CA ARG A 152 29.77 2.93 10.34
C ARG A 152 28.26 2.92 10.11
N ILE A 153 27.46 3.15 11.15
CA ILE A 153 26.01 3.31 11.01
C ILE A 153 25.68 4.51 10.13
N LEU A 154 26.27 5.68 10.39
CA LEU A 154 26.02 6.88 9.59
C LEU A 154 26.45 6.70 8.13
N GLN A 155 27.59 6.05 7.89
CA GLN A 155 28.05 5.69 6.55
C GLN A 155 27.07 4.75 5.85
N THR A 156 26.57 3.74 6.56
CA THR A 156 25.56 2.80 6.05
C THR A 156 24.29 3.53 5.65
N LEU A 157 23.75 4.37 6.53
CA LEU A 157 22.53 5.14 6.28
C LEU A 157 22.71 6.13 5.12
N ASN A 158 23.84 6.85 5.08
CA ASN A 158 24.18 7.75 3.97
C ASN A 158 24.26 6.99 2.64
N ALA A 159 24.87 5.80 2.66
CA ALA A 159 25.06 5.02 1.46
C ALA A 159 23.76 4.41 0.93
N LEU A 160 22.85 4.02 1.82
CA LEU A 160 21.53 3.53 1.43
C LEU A 160 20.66 4.63 0.83
N GLN A 161 20.71 5.85 1.39
CA GLN A 161 19.99 7.01 0.85
C GLN A 161 20.46 7.47 -0.53
N ASN A 162 21.75 7.28 -0.81
CA ASN A 162 22.41 7.76 -2.02
C ASN A 162 22.94 6.58 -2.84
N SER A 163 22.25 5.43 -2.78
CA SER A 163 22.73 4.18 -3.38
C SER A 163 22.90 4.28 -4.90
N ASP A 164 22.10 5.12 -5.57
CA ASP A 164 22.20 5.50 -6.98
C ASP A 164 23.43 6.35 -7.29
N LYS A 165 23.89 7.16 -6.34
CA LYS A 165 25.01 8.11 -6.50
C LYS A 165 26.35 7.58 -6.02
N ILE A 166 26.37 6.47 -5.29
CA ILE A 166 27.59 5.84 -4.79
C ILE A 166 27.86 4.58 -5.61
N PRO A 167 28.80 4.60 -6.58
CA PRO A 167 28.99 3.49 -7.53
C PRO A 167 29.20 2.14 -6.86
N LEU A 168 29.98 2.11 -5.78
CA LEU A 168 30.25 0.89 -5.04
C LEU A 168 28.98 0.32 -4.38
N MET A 169 28.11 1.18 -3.85
CA MET A 169 26.82 0.76 -3.29
C MET A 169 25.85 0.36 -4.40
N SER A 170 25.80 1.09 -5.52
CA SER A 170 24.97 0.76 -6.68
C SER A 170 25.29 -0.63 -7.24
N LEU A 171 26.59 -0.95 -7.41
CA LEU A 171 27.05 -2.26 -7.85
C LEU A 171 26.67 -3.37 -6.86
N TYR A 172 26.88 -3.13 -5.56
CA TYR A 172 26.47 -4.08 -4.52
C TYR A 172 24.96 -4.28 -4.50
N TRP A 173 24.21 -3.20 -4.66
CA TRP A 173 22.75 -3.18 -4.67
C TRP A 173 22.18 -4.05 -5.77
N ASN A 174 22.60 -3.76 -7.01
CA ASN A 174 22.09 -4.41 -8.22
C ASN A 174 22.54 -5.87 -8.30
N GLY A 175 23.74 -6.19 -7.82
CA GLY A 175 24.29 -7.54 -7.88
C GLY A 175 23.88 -8.45 -6.73
N LYS A 176 24.18 -8.05 -5.48
CA LYS A 176 24.10 -8.93 -4.31
C LYS A 176 22.93 -8.60 -3.39
N PHE A 177 22.72 -7.33 -3.06
CA PHE A 177 21.74 -6.95 -2.05
C PHE A 177 20.30 -7.27 -2.48
N SER A 178 19.97 -7.03 -3.76
CA SER A 178 18.68 -7.40 -4.33
C SER A 178 18.37 -8.90 -4.24
N GLN A 179 19.40 -9.73 -4.03
CA GLN A 179 19.28 -11.19 -3.92
C GLN A 179 19.11 -11.69 -2.49
N VAL A 180 19.29 -10.83 -1.47
CA VAL A 180 19.17 -11.19 -0.06
C VAL A 180 17.71 -11.43 0.31
N ASP A 181 17.42 -12.47 1.09
CA ASP A 181 16.06 -12.95 1.34
C ASP A 181 15.14 -11.89 1.95
N PHE A 182 15.59 -11.15 2.98
CA PHE A 182 14.77 -10.07 3.55
C PHE A 182 14.53 -8.91 2.59
N GLN A 183 15.44 -8.69 1.65
CA GLN A 183 15.29 -7.62 0.65
C GLN A 183 14.32 -8.06 -0.45
N LYS A 184 14.35 -9.33 -0.86
CA LYS A 184 13.30 -9.94 -1.70
C LYS A 184 11.95 -9.87 -1.01
N ALA A 185 11.89 -10.30 0.25
CA ALA A 185 10.68 -10.22 1.08
C ALA A 185 10.17 -8.78 1.17
N PHE A 186 11.05 -7.79 1.29
CA PHE A 186 10.68 -6.37 1.25
C PHE A 186 10.09 -5.93 -0.08
N TYR A 187 10.69 -6.31 -1.21
CA TYR A 187 10.13 -5.98 -2.53
C TYR A 187 8.71 -6.54 -2.66
N ILE A 188 8.52 -7.77 -2.19
CA ILE A 188 7.22 -8.43 -2.19
C ILE A 188 6.25 -7.71 -1.26
N TYR A 189 6.69 -7.36 -0.06
CA TYR A 189 5.99 -6.51 0.90
C TYR A 189 5.50 -5.20 0.28
N GLN A 190 6.32 -4.51 -0.52
CA GLN A 190 5.94 -3.22 -1.14
C GLN A 190 4.81 -3.38 -2.15
N HIS A 191 4.75 -4.53 -2.81
CA HIS A 191 3.73 -4.82 -3.81
C HIS A 191 2.52 -5.54 -3.21
N MET A 192 2.68 -6.36 -2.18
CA MET A 192 1.65 -7.29 -1.71
C MET A 192 1.05 -6.96 -0.36
N GLY A 193 1.51 -5.88 0.28
CA GLY A 193 1.07 -5.52 1.62
C GLY A 193 1.93 -6.18 2.70
N LYS A 194 1.87 -5.61 3.90
CA LYS A 194 2.99 -5.66 4.83
C LYS A 194 3.19 -7.01 5.53
N TRP A 195 2.14 -7.81 5.69
CA TRP A 195 2.20 -9.15 6.28
C TRP A 195 2.89 -10.18 5.36
N SER A 196 2.99 -9.92 4.04
CA SER A 196 3.64 -10.85 3.10
C SER A 196 5.12 -11.04 3.40
N TYR A 197 5.75 -10.06 4.06
CA TYR A 197 7.15 -10.13 4.50
C TYR A 197 7.44 -11.41 5.30
N LEU A 198 6.64 -11.72 6.33
CA LEU A 198 6.85 -12.88 7.19
C LEU A 198 6.77 -14.20 6.43
N GLN A 199 5.83 -14.30 5.49
CA GLN A 199 5.64 -15.50 4.67
C GLN A 199 6.77 -15.68 3.67
N GLN A 200 7.34 -14.59 3.16
CA GLN A 200 8.50 -14.66 2.27
C GLN A 200 9.78 -15.01 3.02
N MET A 201 9.94 -14.47 4.23
CA MET A 201 11.06 -14.82 5.10
C MET A 201 10.99 -16.29 5.54
N HIS A 202 9.78 -16.79 5.81
CA HIS A 202 9.55 -18.10 6.41
C HIS A 202 8.48 -18.90 5.67
N PRO A 203 8.72 -19.31 4.40
CA PRO A 203 7.68 -19.90 3.54
C PRO A 203 7.17 -21.28 3.99
N LYS A 204 7.84 -21.89 4.96
CA LYS A 204 7.49 -23.21 5.51
C LYS A 204 6.83 -23.15 6.89
N LEU A 205 6.71 -21.95 7.47
CA LEU A 205 6.18 -21.76 8.81
C LEU A 205 4.77 -21.18 8.74
N SER A 206 3.98 -21.44 9.77
CA SER A 206 2.76 -20.66 10.00
C SER A 206 3.10 -19.20 10.31
N LEU A 207 2.15 -18.28 10.13
CA LEU A 207 2.35 -16.85 10.42
C LEU A 207 2.82 -16.60 11.86
N ILE A 208 2.28 -17.34 12.83
CA ILE A 208 2.65 -17.17 14.24
C ILE A 208 4.05 -17.72 14.54
N GLU A 209 4.46 -18.81 13.89
CA GLU A 209 5.82 -19.33 14.00
C GLU A 209 6.84 -18.40 13.32
N ALA A 210 6.49 -17.87 12.15
CA ALA A 210 7.28 -16.84 11.46
C ALA A 210 7.44 -15.58 12.32
N ALA A 211 6.35 -15.11 12.95
CA ALA A 211 6.38 -13.95 13.84
C ALA A 211 7.27 -14.18 15.06
N LYS A 212 7.25 -15.39 15.66
CA LYS A 212 8.16 -15.77 16.74
C LYS A 212 9.62 -15.76 16.29
N MET A 213 9.91 -16.33 15.11
CA MET A 213 11.28 -16.36 14.58
C MET A 213 11.82 -14.94 14.34
N GLU A 214 10.98 -14.03 13.84
CA GLU A 214 11.36 -12.63 13.68
C GLU A 214 11.51 -11.88 15.01
N LEU A 215 10.65 -12.16 16.00
CA LEU A 215 10.82 -11.59 17.35
C LEU A 215 12.13 -12.06 17.99
N ASP A 216 12.46 -13.34 17.91
CA ASP A 216 13.72 -13.89 18.44
C ASP A 216 14.93 -13.23 17.76
N PHE A 217 14.86 -13.01 16.43
CA PHE A 217 15.88 -12.29 15.69
C PHE A 217 16.01 -10.83 16.18
N ILE A 218 14.90 -10.14 16.40
CA ILE A 218 14.88 -8.78 16.94
C ILE A 218 15.52 -8.74 18.33
N GLU A 219 15.05 -9.57 19.28
CA GLU A 219 15.52 -9.58 20.67
C GLU A 219 17.01 -9.92 20.77
N LYS A 220 17.52 -10.77 19.87
CA LYS A 220 18.95 -11.10 19.78
C LYS A 220 19.81 -9.92 19.32
N ASN A 221 19.35 -9.15 18.33
CA ASN A 221 20.18 -8.13 17.66
C ASN A 221 20.00 -6.73 18.24
N LEU A 222 18.83 -6.41 18.78
CA LEU A 222 18.49 -5.09 19.30
C LEU A 222 19.44 -4.59 20.39
N PRO A 223 19.88 -5.39 21.40
CA PRO A 223 20.80 -4.90 22.43
C PRO A 223 22.13 -4.40 21.86
N ARG A 224 22.64 -5.07 20.81
CA ARG A 224 23.88 -4.69 20.13
C ARG A 224 23.72 -3.36 19.38
N LEU A 225 22.63 -3.20 18.63
CA LEU A 225 22.33 -1.96 17.91
C LEU A 225 22.06 -0.78 18.86
N THR A 226 21.35 -1.05 19.96
CA THR A 226 21.09 -0.08 21.05
C THR A 226 22.39 0.48 21.60
N LYS A 227 23.40 -0.37 21.83
CA LYS A 227 24.70 0.07 22.35
C LYS A 227 25.42 1.03 21.40
N ILE A 228 25.31 0.83 20.09
CA ILE A 228 26.00 1.65 19.09
C ILE A 228 25.31 3.01 18.94
N ILE A 229 23.98 3.02 18.87
CA ILE A 229 23.18 4.23 18.59
C ILE A 229 22.98 5.10 19.86
N GLY A 230 23.29 4.57 21.05
CA GLY A 230 22.97 5.23 22.32
C GLY A 230 21.47 5.15 22.61
N GLY A 231 20.87 3.99 22.36
CA GLY A 231 19.45 3.73 22.56
C GLY A 231 18.70 3.44 21.27
N ALA A 232 18.04 2.28 21.21
CA ALA A 232 17.03 1.92 20.26
C ALA A 232 15.82 1.36 21.02
N ASN A 233 14.68 1.45 20.37
CA ASN A 233 13.39 1.09 20.93
C ASN A 233 13.19 -0.42 20.98
N SER A 234 12.42 -0.99 21.91
CA SER A 234 11.85 -2.33 21.65
C SER A 234 10.70 -2.27 20.65
N LEU A 235 10.35 -3.41 20.06
CA LEU A 235 9.04 -3.60 19.46
C LEU A 235 7.95 -3.29 20.51
N ASP A 236 6.76 -2.88 20.07
CA ASP A 236 5.59 -2.70 20.92
C ASP A 236 5.41 -3.89 21.89
N ALA A 237 5.21 -3.57 23.18
CA ALA A 237 5.16 -4.57 24.23
C ALA A 237 3.94 -5.50 24.08
N ASN A 238 2.80 -4.98 23.64
CA ASN A 238 1.61 -5.78 23.38
C ASN A 238 1.82 -6.72 22.18
N ILE A 239 2.48 -6.27 21.10
CA ILE A 239 2.88 -7.15 20.00
C ILE A 239 3.80 -8.26 20.52
N THR A 240 4.81 -7.89 21.30
CA THR A 240 5.77 -8.83 21.90
C THR A 240 5.09 -9.87 22.79
N GLU A 241 4.20 -9.44 23.68
CA GLU A 241 3.45 -10.30 24.59
C GLU A 241 2.52 -11.25 23.84
N LYS A 242 1.81 -10.77 22.82
CA LYS A 242 0.97 -11.61 21.96
C LYS A 242 1.76 -12.69 21.25
N ILE A 243 2.89 -12.36 20.63
CA ILE A 243 3.75 -13.33 19.94
C ILE A 243 4.25 -14.39 20.92
N LYS A 244 4.74 -13.97 22.10
CA LYS A 244 5.20 -14.88 23.16
C LYS A 244 4.08 -15.79 23.67
N ALA A 245 2.86 -15.27 23.76
CA ALA A 245 1.66 -16.01 24.11
C ALA A 245 1.08 -16.85 22.95
N SER A 246 1.73 -16.88 21.78
CA SER A 246 1.24 -17.55 20.56
C SER A 246 -0.15 -17.07 20.11
N GLN A 247 -0.48 -15.82 20.41
CA GLN A 247 -1.73 -15.20 20.00
C GLN A 247 -1.61 -14.64 18.59
N ALA A 248 -2.71 -14.69 17.83
CA ALA A 248 -2.75 -14.10 16.51
C ALA A 248 -2.56 -12.58 16.59
N LEU A 249 -1.69 -12.07 15.74
CA LEU A 249 -1.54 -10.64 15.50
C LEU A 249 -2.61 -10.17 14.52
N ASP A 250 -3.14 -8.97 14.74
CA ASP A 250 -3.91 -8.31 13.68
C ASP A 250 -2.99 -7.78 12.56
N LEU A 251 -3.60 -7.23 11.50
CA LEU A 251 -2.85 -6.75 10.34
C LEU A 251 -1.87 -5.64 10.72
N ASP A 252 -2.27 -4.68 11.53
CA ASP A 252 -1.43 -3.54 11.93
C ASP A 252 -0.26 -3.98 12.81
N GLU A 253 -0.49 -4.94 13.69
CA GLU A 253 0.55 -5.54 14.52
C GLU A 253 1.56 -6.33 13.67
N MET A 254 1.10 -7.03 12.63
CA MET A 254 1.99 -7.70 11.66
C MET A 254 2.76 -6.72 10.78
N GLU A 255 2.12 -5.61 10.38
CA GLU A 255 2.73 -4.50 9.64
C GLU A 255 3.92 -3.95 10.45
N GLU A 256 3.68 -3.62 11.71
CA GLU A 256 4.69 -3.06 12.61
C GLU A 256 5.84 -4.04 12.87
N LEU A 257 5.54 -5.32 13.16
CA LEU A 257 6.55 -6.35 13.32
C LEU A 257 7.43 -6.48 12.05
N SER A 258 6.83 -6.48 10.87
CA SER A 258 7.53 -6.67 9.60
C SER A 258 8.45 -5.49 9.27
N GLU A 259 7.97 -4.26 9.43
CA GLU A 259 8.78 -3.05 9.25
C GLU A 259 9.95 -2.98 10.24
N TYR A 260 9.68 -3.34 11.49
CA TYR A 260 10.67 -3.36 12.54
C TYR A 260 11.74 -4.42 12.27
N SER A 261 11.33 -5.67 11.99
CA SER A 261 12.21 -6.79 11.65
C SER A 261 13.11 -6.43 10.45
N LEU A 262 12.53 -5.95 9.35
CA LEU A 262 13.27 -5.55 8.16
C LEU A 262 14.38 -4.54 8.47
N SER A 263 14.10 -3.58 9.34
CA SER A 263 15.06 -2.55 9.73
C SER A 263 16.25 -3.15 10.47
N ILE A 264 15.99 -4.09 11.38
CA ILE A 264 17.02 -4.81 12.11
C ILE A 264 17.84 -5.68 11.15
N HIS A 265 17.21 -6.42 10.23
CA HIS A 265 17.90 -7.22 9.21
C HIS A 265 18.84 -6.39 8.34
N ARG A 266 18.39 -5.22 7.88
CA ARG A 266 19.22 -4.31 7.08
C ARG A 266 20.44 -3.82 7.85
N LEU A 267 20.24 -3.36 9.08
CA LEU A 267 21.35 -2.91 9.91
C LEU A 267 22.31 -4.06 10.22
N GLU A 268 21.78 -5.23 10.56
CA GLU A 268 22.59 -6.43 10.81
C GLU A 268 23.45 -6.77 9.58
N HIS A 269 22.84 -6.82 8.40
CA HIS A 269 23.52 -7.13 7.13
C HIS A 269 24.68 -6.20 6.81
N PHE A 270 24.49 -4.88 6.97
CA PHE A 270 25.51 -3.89 6.62
C PHE A 270 26.52 -3.61 7.72
N LEU A 271 26.19 -3.85 8.98
CA LEU A 271 27.13 -3.64 10.09
C LEU A 271 27.94 -4.90 10.40
N PHE A 272 27.32 -6.07 10.27
CA PHE A 272 27.86 -7.33 10.79
C PHE A 272 27.84 -8.48 9.78
N GLY A 273 26.89 -8.48 8.84
CA GLY A 273 26.75 -9.50 7.80
C GLY A 273 27.56 -9.24 6.53
N GLU A 274 27.07 -9.77 5.41
CA GLU A 274 27.77 -9.76 4.12
C GLU A 274 27.98 -8.33 3.56
N GLY A 275 27.08 -7.40 3.89
CA GLY A 275 27.17 -5.99 3.53
C GLY A 275 28.29 -5.23 4.26
N LYS A 276 28.88 -5.79 5.33
CA LYS A 276 29.94 -5.14 6.10
C LYS A 276 31.16 -4.78 5.26
N ALA A 277 31.53 -5.63 4.30
CA ALA A 277 32.70 -5.41 3.46
C ALA A 277 32.54 -4.16 2.60
N VAL A 278 31.35 -3.95 2.02
CA VAL A 278 31.09 -2.76 1.18
C VAL A 278 31.12 -1.48 2.01
N ILE A 279 30.57 -1.50 3.23
CA ILE A 279 30.64 -0.33 4.13
C ILE A 279 32.07 -0.07 4.60
N THR A 280 32.83 -1.12 4.92
CA THR A 280 34.24 -0.98 5.30
C THR A 280 35.06 -0.35 4.19
N GLU A 281 34.82 -0.75 2.94
CA GLU A 281 35.49 -0.16 1.80
C GLU A 281 35.08 1.31 1.61
N LEU A 282 33.79 1.63 1.73
CA LEU A 282 33.32 3.03 1.69
C LEU A 282 33.97 3.88 2.78
N MET A 283 34.12 3.35 4.00
CA MET A 283 34.81 4.06 5.09
C MET A 283 36.31 4.27 4.80
N LYS A 284 36.93 3.49 3.90
CA LYS A 284 38.33 3.69 3.49
C LYS A 284 38.45 4.64 2.29
N SER A 285 37.63 4.42 1.26
CA SER A 285 37.71 5.14 0.00
C SER A 285 37.03 6.51 0.04
N SER A 286 36.02 6.67 0.89
CA SER A 286 35.18 7.88 1.00
C SER A 286 34.59 8.02 2.42
N PRO A 287 35.45 8.11 3.46
CA PRO A 287 34.99 8.25 4.84
C PRO A 287 34.14 9.50 5.03
N LEU A 288 33.07 9.40 5.82
CA LEU A 288 32.41 10.56 6.39
C LEU A 288 33.36 11.31 7.33
N THR A 289 33.87 12.45 6.89
CA THR A 289 34.72 13.33 7.71
C THR A 289 33.88 14.13 8.70
N SER A 290 34.50 14.64 9.78
CA SER A 290 33.81 15.53 10.73
C SER A 290 33.19 16.75 10.03
N GLU A 291 33.84 17.29 9.00
CA GLU A 291 33.30 18.39 8.19
C GLU A 291 32.04 17.97 7.43
N GLN A 292 32.03 16.78 6.83
CA GLN A 292 30.85 16.25 6.13
C GLN A 292 29.72 15.94 7.11
N LEU A 293 30.01 15.37 8.27
CA LEU A 293 29.03 15.15 9.33
C LEU A 293 28.43 16.47 9.82
N TYR A 294 29.26 17.51 10.01
CA TYR A 294 28.77 18.83 10.39
C TYR A 294 27.91 19.47 9.30
N LYS A 295 28.20 19.24 8.01
CA LYS A 295 27.34 19.66 6.88
C LYS A 295 26.02 18.89 6.83
N ILE A 296 26.03 17.60 7.19
CA ILE A 296 24.81 16.79 7.31
C ILE A 296 23.96 17.30 8.47
N TYR A 297 24.57 17.62 9.62
CA TYR A 297 23.88 18.21 10.75
C TYR A 297 23.26 19.57 10.38
N SER A 298 21.95 19.67 10.51
CA SER A 298 21.23 20.90 10.20
C SER A 298 20.39 21.29 11.40
N LYS A 299 20.98 22.11 12.27
CA LYS A 299 20.28 22.75 13.40
C LYS A 299 18.95 23.35 12.95
N LYS A 300 18.98 24.16 11.88
CA LYS A 300 17.79 24.80 11.33
C LYS A 300 16.71 23.78 10.94
N LYS A 301 17.06 22.70 10.23
CA LYS A 301 16.10 21.66 9.84
C LYS A 301 15.47 21.00 11.07
N LEU A 302 16.28 20.58 12.04
CA LEU A 302 15.79 19.98 13.29
C LEU A 302 14.91 20.95 14.08
N GLN A 303 15.32 22.22 14.19
CA GLN A 303 14.54 23.26 14.85
C GLN A 303 13.20 23.48 14.17
N THR A 304 13.17 23.63 12.84
CA THR A 304 11.94 23.78 12.07
C THR A 304 11.01 22.59 12.28
N GLU A 305 11.52 21.36 12.19
CA GLU A 305 10.73 20.13 12.34
C GLU A 305 10.14 19.98 13.75
N HIS A 306 10.94 20.14 14.80
CA HIS A 306 10.45 20.04 16.17
C HIS A 306 9.53 21.20 16.55
N THR A 307 9.78 22.42 16.04
CA THR A 307 8.88 23.57 16.23
C THR A 307 7.53 23.32 15.57
N LYS A 308 7.52 22.84 14.32
CA LYS A 308 6.29 22.48 13.61
C LYS A 308 5.47 21.47 14.41
N ARG A 309 6.11 20.41 14.94
CA ARG A 309 5.46 19.40 15.81
C ARG A 309 4.84 19.97 17.08
N MET A 310 5.47 20.99 17.69
CA MET A 310 4.92 21.64 18.88
C MET A 310 3.70 22.52 18.55
N GLN A 311 3.70 23.14 17.37
CA GLN A 311 2.67 24.08 16.92
C GLN A 311 1.46 23.42 16.26
N THR A 312 1.57 22.19 15.75
CA THR A 312 0.41 21.53 15.12
C THR A 312 -0.66 21.19 16.16
N ASP A 313 -1.87 21.73 15.98
CA ASP A 313 -3.07 21.23 16.64
C ASP A 313 -3.76 20.22 15.72
N LEU A 314 -3.84 18.98 16.17
CA LEU A 314 -4.20 17.82 15.37
C LEU A 314 -5.50 17.18 15.85
N ARG A 315 -6.17 17.79 16.84
CA ARG A 315 -7.42 17.28 17.38
C ARG A 315 -8.51 17.20 16.31
N ASP A 316 -8.55 18.20 15.43
CA ASP A 316 -9.59 18.34 14.41
C ASP A 316 -9.27 17.51 13.14
N ASN A 317 -7.99 17.35 12.80
CA ASN A 317 -7.58 16.59 11.60
C ASN A 317 -7.72 15.07 11.74
N CYS A 318 -7.76 14.54 12.97
CA CYS A 318 -7.83 13.10 13.21
C CYS A 318 -9.22 12.56 13.51
N SER A 319 -10.18 13.41 13.88
CA SER A 319 -11.55 12.98 14.15
C SER A 319 -12.26 12.51 12.87
N ASP A 320 -12.15 13.27 11.79
CA ASP A 320 -12.83 12.94 10.52
C ASP A 320 -12.30 11.63 9.96
N ARG A 321 -10.97 11.52 9.98
CA ARG A 321 -10.22 10.30 9.69
C ARG A 321 -10.71 9.12 10.54
N TYR A 322 -10.75 9.27 11.86
CA TYR A 322 -11.26 8.23 12.75
C TYR A 322 -12.68 7.78 12.38
N PHE A 323 -13.58 8.74 12.15
CA PHE A 323 -14.97 8.45 11.81
C PHE A 323 -15.10 7.74 10.46
N GLN A 324 -14.35 8.18 9.45
CA GLN A 324 -14.25 7.46 8.17
C GLN A 324 -13.82 6.02 8.41
N SER A 325 -12.76 5.78 9.19
CA SER A 325 -12.25 4.44 9.45
C SER A 325 -13.28 3.51 10.14
N ILE A 326 -14.11 4.04 11.04
CA ILE A 326 -15.13 3.21 11.71
C ILE A 326 -16.34 2.99 10.83
N ASN A 327 -16.72 4.02 10.09
CA ASN A 327 -17.93 3.97 9.26
C ASN A 327 -17.73 3.18 7.98
N LEU A 328 -16.50 3.07 7.45
CA LEU A 328 -16.19 2.30 6.25
C LEU A 328 -16.03 0.82 6.54
N TYR A 329 -15.39 0.48 7.65
CA TYR A 329 -15.07 -0.89 7.99
C TYR A 329 -16.31 -1.72 8.35
N PRO A 330 -16.34 -3.00 7.96
CA PRO A 330 -17.52 -3.83 8.12
C PRO A 330 -17.79 -4.15 9.60
N GLN A 331 -19.07 -4.37 9.89
CA GLN A 331 -19.48 -5.01 11.14
C GLN A 331 -19.11 -6.51 11.11
N THR A 332 -18.96 -7.13 12.28
CA THR A 332 -18.60 -8.55 12.39
C THR A 332 -19.54 -9.45 11.59
N GLU A 333 -20.84 -9.21 11.66
CA GLU A 333 -21.83 -10.00 10.90
C GLU A 333 -21.65 -9.88 9.38
N GLN A 334 -21.38 -8.66 8.88
CA GLN A 334 -21.13 -8.43 7.45
C GLN A 334 -19.88 -9.16 6.99
N LEU A 335 -18.81 -9.11 7.81
CA LEU A 335 -17.57 -9.79 7.53
C LEU A 335 -17.76 -11.32 7.48
N GLU A 336 -18.41 -11.92 8.48
CA GLU A 336 -18.63 -13.38 8.49
C GLU A 336 -19.51 -13.85 7.32
N LYS A 337 -20.53 -13.06 6.95
CA LYS A 337 -21.33 -13.32 5.75
C LYS A 337 -20.48 -13.28 4.48
N PHE A 338 -19.60 -12.28 4.36
CA PHE A 338 -18.73 -12.16 3.19
C PHE A 338 -17.69 -13.27 3.11
N LYS A 339 -17.14 -13.75 4.22
CA LYS A 339 -16.22 -14.90 4.23
C LYS A 339 -16.84 -16.12 3.56
N SER A 340 -18.09 -16.43 3.91
CA SER A 340 -18.84 -17.52 3.28
C SER A 340 -19.03 -17.29 1.78
N LEU A 341 -19.30 -16.05 1.37
CA LEU A 341 -19.48 -15.67 -0.03
C LEU A 341 -18.16 -15.75 -0.84
N ALA A 342 -17.03 -15.34 -0.27
CA ALA A 342 -15.73 -15.47 -0.90
C ALA A 342 -15.38 -16.95 -1.15
N GLU A 343 -15.73 -17.82 -0.20
CA GLU A 343 -15.58 -19.27 -0.36
C GLU A 343 -16.49 -19.84 -1.45
N GLN A 344 -17.77 -19.44 -1.50
CA GLN A 344 -18.68 -19.81 -2.59
C GLN A 344 -18.16 -19.32 -3.95
N THR A 345 -17.55 -18.15 -3.99
CA THR A 345 -16.92 -17.58 -5.20
C THR A 345 -15.75 -18.46 -5.66
N ARG A 346 -14.89 -18.89 -4.73
CA ARG A 346 -13.80 -19.83 -5.01
C ARG A 346 -14.32 -21.17 -5.51
N GLU A 347 -15.35 -21.72 -4.89
CA GLU A 347 -15.98 -22.97 -5.34
C GLU A 347 -16.57 -22.86 -6.74
N SER A 348 -17.24 -21.75 -7.05
CA SER A 348 -17.76 -21.48 -8.39
C SER A 348 -16.63 -21.35 -9.41
N ALA A 349 -15.55 -20.66 -9.08
CA ALA A 349 -14.36 -20.58 -9.93
C ALA A 349 -13.74 -21.98 -10.17
N LEU A 350 -13.55 -22.78 -9.13
CA LEU A 350 -13.01 -24.14 -9.25
C LEU A 350 -13.90 -25.06 -10.09
N SER A 351 -15.22 -24.89 -10.05
CA SER A 351 -16.15 -25.68 -10.87
C SER A 351 -15.99 -25.44 -12.38
N MET A 352 -15.33 -24.35 -12.76
CA MET A 352 -15.07 -23.95 -14.14
C MET A 352 -13.68 -24.35 -14.64
N ILE A 353 -12.81 -24.81 -13.74
CA ILE A 353 -11.42 -25.16 -14.04
C ILE A 353 -11.30 -26.69 -14.01
N SER A 354 -10.70 -27.26 -15.05
CA SER A 354 -10.41 -28.70 -15.08
C SER A 354 -9.49 -29.07 -13.90
N THR A 355 -9.77 -30.18 -13.22
CA THR A 355 -8.90 -30.70 -12.14
C THR A 355 -7.49 -31.07 -12.60
N GLN A 356 -7.27 -31.20 -13.93
CA GLN A 356 -5.97 -31.45 -14.54
C GLN A 356 -5.24 -30.15 -14.91
N ASP A 357 -5.93 -29.00 -14.88
CA ASP A 357 -5.32 -27.72 -15.18
C ASP A 357 -4.49 -27.22 -13.96
N PRO A 358 -3.25 -26.74 -14.14
CA PRO A 358 -2.41 -26.28 -13.03
C PRO A 358 -3.03 -25.15 -12.20
N ALA A 359 -3.91 -24.33 -12.79
CA ALA A 359 -4.63 -23.28 -12.08
C ALA A 359 -5.57 -23.84 -11.00
N TYR A 360 -6.05 -25.09 -11.12
CA TYR A 360 -6.98 -25.68 -10.14
C TYR A 360 -6.38 -25.71 -8.73
N GLU A 361 -5.18 -26.28 -8.58
CA GLU A 361 -4.51 -26.35 -7.28
C GLU A 361 -4.08 -24.96 -6.79
N LYS A 362 -3.74 -24.05 -7.70
CA LYS A 362 -3.41 -22.67 -7.36
C LYS A 362 -4.61 -21.92 -6.79
N VAL A 363 -5.77 -22.01 -7.44
CA VAL A 363 -7.02 -21.38 -6.98
C VAL A 363 -7.49 -22.01 -5.67
N LYS A 364 -7.42 -23.33 -5.53
CA LYS A 364 -7.77 -24.05 -4.29
C LYS A 364 -6.91 -23.64 -3.10
N ALA A 365 -5.64 -23.34 -3.34
CA ALA A 365 -4.71 -22.89 -2.30
C ALA A 365 -4.84 -21.39 -1.96
N ILE A 366 -5.67 -20.62 -2.67
CA ILE A 366 -5.83 -19.19 -2.39
C ILE A 366 -6.34 -18.99 -0.96
N GLN A 367 -5.66 -18.11 -0.22
CA GLN A 367 -6.10 -17.63 1.08
C GLN A 367 -6.68 -16.22 0.95
N PHE A 368 -7.88 -16.03 1.48
CA PHE A 368 -8.53 -14.72 1.55
C PHE A 368 -8.12 -13.99 2.81
N MET A 369 -7.72 -12.74 2.65
CA MET A 369 -7.37 -11.85 3.75
C MET A 369 -8.41 -10.76 3.85
N TYR A 370 -8.99 -10.64 5.03
CA TYR A 370 -10.16 -9.79 5.24
C TYR A 370 -9.80 -8.54 6.03
N PRO A 371 -10.51 -7.43 5.81
CA PRO A 371 -10.29 -6.22 6.60
C PRO A 371 -10.72 -6.48 8.06
N PRO A 372 -10.16 -5.75 9.04
CA PRO A 372 -10.68 -5.77 10.41
C PRO A 372 -12.16 -5.36 10.47
N THR A 373 -12.79 -5.57 11.61
CA THR A 373 -14.13 -5.00 11.87
C THR A 373 -13.99 -3.61 12.45
N SER A 374 -15.06 -2.79 12.40
CA SER A 374 -15.07 -1.46 13.01
C SER A 374 -14.61 -1.46 14.48
N ASP A 375 -15.03 -2.45 15.26
CA ASP A 375 -14.71 -2.56 16.68
C ASP A 375 -13.25 -2.96 16.92
N LYS A 376 -12.75 -3.92 16.12
CA LYS A 376 -11.33 -4.32 16.14
C LYS A 376 -10.45 -3.14 15.75
N ASN A 377 -10.83 -2.40 14.71
CA ASN A 377 -10.10 -1.23 14.25
C ASN A 377 -10.07 -0.14 15.34
N SER A 378 -11.23 0.19 15.94
CA SER A 378 -11.32 1.18 17.03
C SER A 378 -10.45 0.82 18.23
N THR A 379 -10.46 -0.46 18.60
CA THR A 379 -9.68 -0.99 19.73
C THR A 379 -8.18 -0.97 19.41
N SER A 380 -7.79 -1.41 18.21
CA SER A 380 -6.40 -1.34 17.72
C SER A 380 -5.91 0.10 17.76
N TRP A 381 -6.71 1.06 17.28
CA TRP A 381 -6.37 2.48 17.26
C TRP A 381 -6.15 3.05 18.66
N LEU A 382 -7.04 2.75 19.61
CA LEU A 382 -6.90 3.16 21.01
C LEU A 382 -5.61 2.60 21.64
N ASN A 383 -5.34 1.32 21.41
CA ASN A 383 -4.16 0.64 21.93
C ASN A 383 -2.88 1.21 21.32
N ALA A 384 -2.86 1.41 20.00
CA ALA A 384 -1.74 2.01 19.29
C ALA A 384 -1.46 3.44 19.77
N LEU A 385 -2.49 4.26 20.00
CA LEU A 385 -2.33 5.61 20.56
C LEU A 385 -1.69 5.57 21.96
N ARG A 386 -2.20 4.70 22.84
CA ARG A 386 -1.69 4.56 24.20
C ARG A 386 -0.25 4.06 24.21
N SER A 387 0.04 3.03 23.43
CA SER A 387 1.38 2.46 23.33
C SER A 387 2.38 3.46 22.78
N LYS A 388 2.03 4.16 21.69
CA LYS A 388 2.88 5.21 21.11
C LYS A 388 3.12 6.36 22.10
N ALA A 389 2.08 6.80 22.81
CA ALA A 389 2.22 7.83 23.84
C ALA A 389 3.19 7.41 24.94
N ALA A 390 3.01 6.20 25.47
CA ALA A 390 3.89 5.63 26.51
C ALA A 390 5.33 5.52 26.02
N SER A 391 5.53 5.06 24.78
CA SER A 391 6.87 4.91 24.27
C SER A 391 7.57 6.25 24.01
N ILE A 392 6.88 7.24 23.43
CA ILE A 392 7.40 8.60 23.26
C ILE A 392 7.74 9.24 24.62
N GLN A 393 6.94 8.98 25.65
CA GLN A 393 7.27 9.47 26.99
C GLN A 393 8.58 8.85 27.47
N GLU A 394 8.75 7.55 27.28
CA GLU A 394 9.99 6.87 27.64
C GLU A 394 11.22 7.39 26.86
N ASP A 395 11.10 7.77 25.58
CA ASP A 395 12.15 8.53 24.88
C ASP A 395 12.52 9.79 25.59
N THR A 396 11.49 10.56 25.92
CA THR A 396 11.62 11.89 26.49
C THR A 396 12.42 11.81 27.78
N ASP A 397 12.11 10.82 28.61
CA ASP A 397 12.81 10.54 29.86
C ASP A 397 14.27 10.08 29.62
N GLY A 398 14.53 9.39 28.50
CA GLY A 398 15.87 8.95 28.11
C GLY A 398 16.78 10.00 27.51
N LEU A 399 16.22 11.06 26.91
CA LEU A 399 17.02 12.08 26.22
C LEU A 399 18.02 12.77 27.14
N GLU A 400 17.68 12.94 28.42
CA GLU A 400 18.58 13.51 29.43
C GLU A 400 19.81 12.64 29.71
N GLN A 401 19.67 11.32 29.54
CA GLN A 401 20.70 10.35 29.86
C GLN A 401 21.70 10.14 28.71
N LEU A 402 21.44 10.72 27.54
CA LEU A 402 22.32 10.60 26.39
C LEU A 402 23.56 11.47 26.60
N ASP A 403 24.74 10.88 26.47
CA ASP A 403 25.97 11.65 26.29
C ASP A 403 25.91 12.47 24.98
N SER A 404 26.78 13.48 24.88
CA SER A 404 26.79 14.41 23.74
C SER A 404 27.08 13.69 22.43
N GLN A 405 27.90 12.62 22.47
CA GLN A 405 28.28 11.83 21.31
C GLN A 405 27.08 11.08 20.71
N SER A 406 26.32 10.41 21.58
CA SER A 406 25.09 9.70 21.24
C SER A 406 23.99 10.66 20.79
N LEU A 407 23.86 11.81 21.45
CA LEU A 407 22.92 12.85 21.02
C LEU A 407 23.26 13.37 19.63
N TYR A 408 24.54 13.63 19.35
CA TYR A 408 25.00 14.10 18.04
C TYR A 408 24.75 13.05 16.95
N ALA A 409 25.09 11.78 17.21
CA ALA A 409 24.80 10.68 16.29
C ALA A 409 23.30 10.57 15.95
N LYS A 410 22.43 10.67 16.96
CA LYS A 410 20.98 10.66 16.73
C LYS A 410 20.50 11.89 15.97
N ALA A 411 21.03 13.08 16.27
CA ALA A 411 20.69 14.31 15.56
C ALA A 411 21.06 14.24 14.07
N LEU A 412 22.20 13.62 13.75
CA LEU A 412 22.62 13.35 12.37
C LEU A 412 21.64 12.42 11.66
N ILE A 413 21.33 11.27 12.27
CA ILE A 413 20.34 10.31 11.72
C ILE A 413 19.01 11.02 11.48
N MET A 414 18.51 11.78 12.47
CA MET A 414 17.26 12.51 12.31
C MET A 414 17.34 13.52 11.16
N THR A 415 18.44 14.26 11.01
CA THR A 415 18.59 15.25 9.94
C THR A 415 18.59 14.62 8.55
N MET A 416 19.29 13.49 8.40
CA MET A 416 19.35 12.72 7.15
C MET A 416 17.96 12.35 6.65
N PHE A 417 17.02 12.12 7.58
CA PHE A 417 15.70 11.59 7.25
C PHE A 417 14.53 12.52 7.62
N ALA A 418 14.80 13.76 8.00
CA ALA A 418 13.86 14.71 8.63
C ALA A 418 12.66 15.18 7.77
N ASP A 419 12.17 14.40 6.81
CA ASP A 419 10.89 14.64 6.12
C ASP A 419 9.71 13.96 6.85
N TYR A 420 9.68 14.13 8.17
CA TYR A 420 8.70 13.47 9.06
C TYR A 420 7.51 14.35 9.42
N SER A 421 7.47 15.61 8.98
CA SER A 421 6.41 16.56 9.30
C SER A 421 5.25 16.59 8.29
N LYS A 422 5.14 15.62 7.39
CA LYS A 422 3.92 15.48 6.59
C LYS A 422 2.74 15.30 7.55
N GLU A 423 1.76 16.20 7.45
CA GLU A 423 0.57 16.23 8.31
C GLU A 423 -0.19 14.89 8.30
N GLU A 424 -0.05 14.17 7.18
CA GLU A 424 -0.52 12.82 6.93
C GLU A 424 -0.03 11.77 7.96
N ASN A 425 1.14 11.99 8.57
CA ASN A 425 1.78 11.13 9.56
C ASN A 425 1.44 11.52 11.02
N LEU A 426 0.66 12.57 11.21
CA LEU A 426 0.42 13.14 12.54
C LEU A 426 -0.78 12.50 13.23
N CYS A 427 -1.78 12.06 12.48
CA CYS A 427 -2.74 11.05 12.92
C CYS A 427 -2.11 9.66 12.78
N PRO A 428 -2.33 8.71 13.71
CA PRO A 428 -2.02 7.31 13.45
C PRO A 428 -2.63 6.92 12.11
N LYS A 429 -1.83 6.27 11.27
CA LYS A 429 -2.24 5.81 9.94
C LYS A 429 -3.57 5.05 10.10
N ILE A 430 -4.56 5.44 9.31
CA ILE A 430 -5.77 4.63 9.18
C ILE A 430 -5.42 3.52 8.18
N PRO A 431 -5.66 2.25 8.54
CA PRO A 431 -5.44 1.17 7.60
C PRO A 431 -6.30 1.40 6.36
N ASP A 432 -5.62 1.43 5.22
CA ASP A 432 -6.08 1.45 3.84
C ASP A 432 -7.23 2.41 3.44
N GLU A 433 -6.87 3.68 3.15
CA GLU A 433 -7.70 4.58 2.33
C GLU A 433 -7.75 4.12 0.85
N LYS A 434 -6.83 3.26 0.41
CA LYS A 434 -6.77 2.77 -0.97
C LYS A 434 -7.66 1.53 -1.09
N ILE A 435 -8.83 1.74 -1.67
CA ILE A 435 -9.82 0.68 -1.85
C ILE A 435 -9.40 -0.15 -3.06
N SER A 436 -8.66 -1.22 -2.82
CA SER A 436 -8.36 -2.20 -3.85
C SER A 436 -8.31 -3.57 -3.21
N ASP A 437 -9.16 -4.46 -3.69
CA ASP A 437 -8.84 -5.87 -3.59
C ASP A 437 -7.56 -6.10 -4.41
N LYS A 438 -6.78 -7.11 -4.05
CA LYS A 438 -5.51 -7.37 -4.73
C LYS A 438 -5.13 -8.84 -4.68
N ASN A 439 -4.81 -9.41 -5.83
CA ASN A 439 -4.23 -10.73 -5.95
C ASN A 439 -2.70 -10.71 -5.92
N ALA A 440 -2.18 -11.66 -5.17
CA ALA A 440 -0.78 -12.05 -5.08
C ALA A 440 -0.58 -13.40 -5.80
N VAL A 441 -0.62 -13.43 -7.13
CA VAL A 441 -0.59 -14.69 -7.92
C VAL A 441 0.56 -15.63 -7.54
N SER A 442 1.75 -15.08 -7.30
CA SER A 442 2.94 -15.85 -6.89
C SER A 442 2.86 -16.43 -5.48
N TYR A 443 1.95 -15.92 -4.64
CA TYR A 443 1.84 -16.25 -3.23
C TYR A 443 0.51 -16.93 -2.85
N GLY A 444 -0.50 -16.86 -3.72
CA GLY A 444 -1.80 -17.49 -3.47
C GLY A 444 -2.62 -16.75 -2.43
N TYR A 445 -2.61 -15.41 -2.45
CA TYR A 445 -3.43 -14.60 -1.55
C TYR A 445 -4.30 -13.63 -2.33
N VAL A 446 -5.53 -13.44 -1.85
CA VAL A 446 -6.40 -12.35 -2.30
C VAL A 446 -6.71 -11.48 -1.09
N MET A 447 -6.29 -10.23 -1.15
CA MET A 447 -6.69 -9.23 -0.19
C MET A 447 -8.07 -8.70 -0.53
N VAL A 448 -8.96 -8.69 0.45
CA VAL A 448 -10.32 -8.18 0.35
C VAL A 448 -10.38 -6.81 1.03
N SER A 449 -10.93 -5.83 0.34
CA SER A 449 -11.18 -4.48 0.84
C SER A 449 -12.44 -4.42 1.69
N TRP A 450 -12.54 -3.39 2.54
CA TRP A 450 -13.78 -3.10 3.27
C TRP A 450 -14.97 -2.86 2.33
N TYR A 451 -14.72 -2.36 1.12
CA TYR A 451 -15.76 -2.06 0.13
C TYR A 451 -16.39 -3.34 -0.41
N SER A 452 -15.58 -4.35 -0.72
CA SER A 452 -16.05 -5.68 -1.12
C SER A 452 -16.89 -6.36 -0.03
N VAL A 453 -16.50 -6.23 1.24
CA VAL A 453 -17.30 -6.77 2.36
C VAL A 453 -18.62 -6.02 2.52
N ARG A 454 -18.62 -4.69 2.39
CA ARG A 454 -19.81 -3.84 2.54
C ARG A 454 -20.83 -4.07 1.44
N TYR A 455 -20.38 -4.29 0.21
CA TYR A 455 -21.21 -4.54 -0.96
C TYR A 455 -20.98 -5.97 -1.46
N PRO A 456 -21.50 -6.99 -0.77
CA PRO A 456 -21.06 -8.38 -0.94
C PRO A 456 -21.22 -8.92 -2.36
N GLU A 457 -22.28 -8.57 -3.08
CA GLU A 457 -22.49 -9.02 -4.47
C GLU A 457 -21.42 -8.44 -5.42
N LEU A 458 -21.04 -7.18 -5.20
CA LEU A 458 -19.96 -6.53 -5.92
C LEU A 458 -18.61 -7.12 -5.50
N GLY A 459 -18.39 -7.31 -4.20
CA GLY A 459 -17.19 -7.93 -3.66
C GLY A 459 -16.97 -9.36 -4.15
N ALA A 460 -18.03 -10.14 -4.39
CA ALA A 460 -17.92 -11.46 -5.02
C ALA A 460 -17.39 -11.38 -6.46
N SER A 461 -17.88 -10.42 -7.26
CA SER A 461 -17.35 -10.18 -8.61
C SER A 461 -15.88 -9.73 -8.55
N ILE A 462 -15.51 -8.86 -7.60
CA ILE A 462 -14.12 -8.41 -7.46
C ILE A 462 -13.21 -9.57 -7.02
N VAL A 463 -13.61 -10.36 -6.03
CA VAL A 463 -12.88 -11.57 -5.63
C VAL A 463 -12.72 -12.55 -6.79
N ALA A 464 -13.76 -12.73 -7.62
CA ALA A 464 -13.68 -13.57 -8.81
C ALA A 464 -12.68 -13.02 -9.85
N HIS A 465 -12.61 -11.68 -9.99
CA HIS A 465 -11.61 -11.01 -10.84
C HIS A 465 -10.20 -11.28 -10.30
N GLU A 466 -9.98 -11.11 -9.00
CA GLU A 466 -8.70 -11.40 -8.38
C GLU A 466 -8.28 -12.86 -8.60
N ILE A 467 -9.20 -13.83 -8.42
CA ILE A 467 -8.95 -15.24 -8.76
C ILE A 467 -8.61 -15.42 -10.24
N GLY A 468 -9.24 -14.64 -11.12
CA GLY A 468 -8.99 -14.60 -12.56
C GLY A 468 -7.52 -14.37 -12.92
N HIS A 469 -6.79 -13.52 -12.19
CA HIS A 469 -5.34 -13.36 -12.42
C HIS A 469 -4.53 -14.63 -12.12
N SER A 470 -4.93 -15.40 -11.11
CA SER A 470 -4.30 -16.71 -10.83
C SER A 470 -4.59 -17.70 -11.96
N VAL A 471 -5.82 -17.71 -12.48
CA VAL A 471 -6.16 -18.54 -13.63
C VAL A 471 -5.39 -18.11 -14.87
N TYR A 472 -5.30 -16.82 -15.15
CA TYR A 472 -4.54 -16.26 -16.28
C TYR A 472 -3.08 -16.74 -16.29
N ALA A 473 -2.44 -16.72 -15.12
CA ALA A 473 -1.03 -17.04 -14.96
C ALA A 473 -0.70 -18.52 -15.06
N TYR A 474 -1.61 -19.42 -14.65
CA TYR A 474 -1.31 -20.85 -14.52
C TYR A 474 -2.13 -21.77 -15.42
N SER A 475 -3.22 -21.27 -16.04
CA SER A 475 -4.08 -22.11 -16.88
C SER A 475 -3.55 -22.25 -18.30
N ASN A 476 -3.54 -23.50 -18.76
CA ASN A 476 -3.25 -23.83 -20.17
C ASN A 476 -4.48 -23.67 -21.06
N MET A 477 -5.68 -23.58 -20.46
CA MET A 477 -6.94 -23.43 -21.20
C MET A 477 -7.26 -21.97 -21.56
N ALA A 478 -6.54 -21.01 -20.96
CA ALA A 478 -6.81 -19.58 -21.15
C ALA A 478 -6.32 -19.03 -22.49
N ASP A 479 -5.47 -19.74 -23.24
CA ASP A 479 -4.75 -19.20 -24.40
C ASP A 479 -5.68 -18.73 -25.54
N ALA A 480 -6.74 -19.48 -25.82
CA ALA A 480 -7.73 -19.08 -26.84
C ALA A 480 -8.47 -17.79 -26.44
N THR A 481 -8.85 -17.67 -25.16
CA THR A 481 -9.48 -16.47 -24.62
C THR A 481 -8.52 -15.28 -24.64
N LYS A 482 -7.25 -15.48 -24.28
CA LYS A 482 -6.19 -14.45 -24.36
C LYS A 482 -6.04 -13.90 -25.78
N SER A 483 -5.92 -14.79 -26.77
CA SER A 483 -5.82 -14.39 -28.17
C SER A 483 -7.06 -13.62 -28.66
N CYS A 484 -8.25 -14.00 -28.21
CA CYS A 484 -9.47 -13.25 -28.53
C CYS A 484 -9.46 -11.83 -27.92
N LEU A 485 -9.04 -11.69 -26.67
CA LEU A 485 -8.97 -10.39 -25.98
C LEU A 485 -7.93 -9.46 -26.62
N GLN A 486 -6.76 -9.98 -26.98
CA GLN A 486 -5.73 -9.24 -27.71
C GLN A 486 -6.28 -8.69 -29.03
N GLN A 487 -7.05 -9.50 -29.77
CA GLN A 487 -7.69 -9.06 -31.02
C GLN A 487 -8.78 -8.00 -30.78
N LYS A 488 -9.45 -8.00 -29.63
CA LYS A 488 -10.47 -6.99 -29.30
C LYS A 488 -9.88 -5.62 -28.98
N GLN A 489 -8.74 -5.57 -28.30
CA GLN A 489 -8.10 -4.31 -27.89
C GLN A 489 -7.01 -3.83 -28.84
N ALA A 490 -6.49 -4.73 -29.68
CA ALA A 490 -5.27 -4.53 -30.46
C ALA A 490 -4.10 -4.03 -29.57
N SER A 491 -3.99 -4.60 -28.37
CA SER A 491 -2.95 -4.33 -27.38
C SER A 491 -2.82 -5.52 -26.44
N ASP A 492 -1.58 -5.96 -26.19
CA ASP A 492 -1.30 -7.01 -25.21
C ASP A 492 -1.33 -6.49 -23.77
N ASN A 493 -1.20 -5.16 -23.59
CA ASN A 493 -1.06 -4.50 -22.29
C ASN A 493 -2.21 -4.80 -21.32
N PHE A 494 -3.43 -4.97 -21.85
CA PHE A 494 -4.66 -5.10 -21.05
C PHE A 494 -5.11 -6.55 -20.85
N THR A 495 -4.42 -7.52 -21.46
CA THR A 495 -4.93 -8.89 -21.62
C THR A 495 -5.18 -9.61 -20.29
N ASN A 496 -4.36 -9.35 -19.28
CA ASN A 496 -4.53 -9.95 -17.94
C ASN A 496 -5.78 -9.40 -17.23
N GLU A 497 -5.95 -8.09 -17.20
CA GLU A 497 -7.08 -7.41 -16.56
C GLU A 497 -8.40 -7.75 -17.26
N ASP A 498 -8.43 -7.67 -18.59
CA ASP A 498 -9.61 -8.01 -19.39
C ASP A 498 -9.99 -9.51 -19.26
N PHE A 499 -8.99 -10.39 -19.11
CA PHE A 499 -9.24 -11.80 -18.83
C PHE A 499 -9.86 -11.99 -17.45
N ALA A 500 -9.32 -11.31 -16.43
CA ALA A 500 -9.83 -11.37 -15.07
C ALA A 500 -11.28 -10.86 -14.98
N ASP A 501 -11.63 -9.80 -15.71
CA ASP A 501 -13.01 -9.32 -15.86
C ASP A 501 -13.93 -10.36 -16.51
N LEU A 502 -13.51 -10.95 -17.63
CA LEU A 502 -14.30 -11.96 -18.33
C LEU A 502 -14.48 -13.22 -17.48
N PHE A 503 -13.44 -13.65 -16.78
CA PHE A 503 -13.49 -14.77 -15.86
C PHE A 503 -14.47 -14.47 -14.71
N SER A 504 -14.35 -13.28 -14.10
CA SER A 504 -15.26 -12.80 -13.07
C SER A 504 -16.73 -12.84 -13.51
N ALA A 505 -17.05 -12.34 -14.70
CA ALA A 505 -18.42 -12.37 -15.22
C ALA A 505 -18.98 -13.80 -15.31
N LYS A 506 -18.18 -14.76 -15.76
CA LYS A 506 -18.62 -16.16 -15.85
C LYS A 506 -18.78 -16.81 -14.47
N VAL A 507 -17.88 -16.52 -13.52
CA VAL A 507 -18.01 -16.97 -12.13
C VAL A 507 -19.27 -16.37 -11.51
N SER A 508 -19.55 -15.09 -11.73
CA SER A 508 -20.76 -14.42 -11.23
C SER A 508 -22.04 -15.03 -11.82
N GLN A 509 -22.06 -15.41 -13.10
CA GLN A 509 -23.19 -16.16 -13.68
C GLN A 509 -23.39 -17.50 -12.99
N ASN A 510 -22.31 -18.23 -12.69
CA ASN A 510 -22.38 -19.50 -11.96
C ASN A 510 -22.89 -19.30 -10.52
N LEU A 511 -22.41 -18.26 -9.82
CA LEU A 511 -22.90 -17.87 -8.50
C LEU A 511 -24.41 -17.52 -8.51
N ALA A 512 -24.86 -16.77 -9.52
CA ALA A 512 -26.28 -16.44 -9.68
C ALA A 512 -27.13 -17.69 -9.88
N ALA A 513 -26.67 -18.64 -10.71
CA ALA A 513 -27.38 -19.88 -10.97
C ALA A 513 -27.40 -20.83 -9.74
N ARG A 514 -26.28 -20.95 -9.03
CA ARG A 514 -26.10 -21.95 -7.96
C ARG A 514 -26.55 -21.46 -6.58
N TYR A 515 -26.30 -20.18 -6.29
CA TYR A 515 -26.45 -19.61 -4.96
C TYR A 515 -27.41 -18.41 -4.93
N GLN A 516 -28.04 -18.05 -6.06
CA GLN A 516 -28.98 -16.93 -6.18
C GLN A 516 -28.36 -15.58 -5.79
N ILE A 517 -27.05 -15.42 -5.97
CA ILE A 517 -26.33 -14.16 -5.74
C ILE A 517 -26.36 -13.34 -7.05
N PRO A 518 -26.95 -12.13 -7.06
CA PRO A 518 -27.07 -11.34 -8.28
C PRO A 518 -25.71 -10.98 -8.89
N THR A 519 -25.62 -11.00 -10.22
CA THR A 519 -24.44 -10.55 -10.95
C THR A 519 -24.34 -9.01 -10.91
N GLY A 520 -23.25 -8.48 -10.38
CA GLY A 520 -22.93 -7.04 -10.46
C GLY A 520 -21.95 -6.73 -11.60
N ASN A 521 -22.16 -5.62 -12.32
CA ASN A 521 -21.14 -5.07 -13.21
C ASN A 521 -20.15 -4.21 -12.40
N MET A 522 -19.04 -4.80 -11.98
CA MET A 522 -18.09 -4.12 -11.11
C MET A 522 -17.45 -2.88 -11.75
N ALA A 523 -17.21 -2.91 -13.06
CA ALA A 523 -16.67 -1.74 -13.76
C ALA A 523 -17.65 -0.55 -13.76
N CYS A 524 -18.97 -0.81 -13.83
CA CYS A 524 -19.97 0.22 -13.61
C CYS A 524 -19.92 0.78 -12.18
N ALA A 525 -19.81 -0.08 -11.16
CA ALA A 525 -19.81 0.36 -9.77
C ALA A 525 -18.54 1.16 -9.39
N LEU A 526 -17.41 0.83 -9.99
CA LEU A 526 -16.12 1.50 -9.79
C LEU A 526 -15.90 2.71 -10.73
N MET A 527 -16.89 3.03 -11.57
CA MET A 527 -16.76 4.12 -12.54
C MET A 527 -16.87 5.49 -11.88
N ASP A 528 -15.71 6.04 -11.51
CA ASP A 528 -15.59 7.40 -10.98
C ASP A 528 -15.32 8.45 -12.07
N ASN A 529 -14.77 8.05 -13.22
CA ASN A 529 -14.52 8.94 -14.36
C ASN A 529 -14.95 8.26 -15.66
N LEU A 530 -15.45 9.06 -16.61
CA LEU A 530 -15.80 8.59 -17.93
C LEU A 530 -14.67 8.92 -18.89
N TYR A 531 -14.12 7.88 -19.50
CA TYR A 531 -13.11 7.98 -20.55
C TYR A 531 -13.69 7.46 -21.86
N PRO A 532 -13.24 7.99 -23.02
CA PRO A 532 -13.57 7.44 -24.33
C PRO A 532 -13.27 5.95 -24.40
N LEU A 533 -14.07 5.19 -25.16
CA LEU A 533 -13.96 3.73 -25.23
C LEU A 533 -12.57 3.26 -25.68
N ASN A 534 -11.93 4.03 -26.57
CA ASN A 534 -10.62 3.74 -27.17
C ASN A 534 -9.45 4.46 -26.50
N SER A 535 -9.66 5.10 -25.34
CA SER A 535 -8.56 5.74 -24.61
C SER A 535 -7.51 4.70 -24.21
N ARG A 536 -6.26 4.95 -24.57
CA ARG A 536 -5.11 4.08 -24.26
C ARG A 536 -4.18 4.84 -23.33
N ASP A 537 -4.26 4.54 -22.04
CA ASP A 537 -3.16 4.87 -21.14
C ASP A 537 -2.14 3.72 -21.22
N THR A 538 -0.93 4.03 -21.65
CA THR A 538 0.14 3.02 -21.77
C THR A 538 0.79 2.70 -20.42
N SER A 539 0.52 3.52 -19.39
CA SER A 539 1.00 3.31 -18.02
C SER A 539 -0.01 2.58 -17.13
N ASP A 540 -1.28 2.55 -17.52
CA ASP A 540 -2.33 1.78 -16.84
C ASP A 540 -2.47 0.39 -17.49
N PRO A 541 -2.31 -0.72 -16.75
CA PRO A 541 -2.56 -2.05 -17.27
C PRO A 541 -4.06 -2.35 -17.48
N HIS A 542 -4.98 -1.46 -17.08
CA HIS A 542 -6.41 -1.66 -17.27
C HIS A 542 -6.93 -1.02 -18.56
N SER A 543 -7.84 -1.73 -19.22
CA SER A 543 -8.75 -1.11 -20.18
C SER A 543 -9.61 -0.03 -19.48
N THR A 544 -10.14 0.91 -20.26
CA THR A 544 -11.06 1.93 -19.73
C THR A 544 -12.25 1.29 -19.00
N LEU A 545 -12.72 1.90 -17.92
CA LEU A 545 -13.87 1.38 -17.16
C LEU A 545 -15.13 1.22 -18.03
N LEU A 546 -15.32 2.07 -19.04
CA LEU A 546 -16.42 1.92 -19.99
C LEU A 546 -16.28 0.66 -20.84
N TYR A 547 -15.07 0.37 -21.33
CA TYR A 547 -14.80 -0.86 -22.06
C TYR A 547 -15.02 -2.09 -21.19
N ARG A 548 -14.47 -2.09 -19.97
CA ARG A 548 -14.66 -3.17 -18.99
C ARG A 548 -16.13 -3.38 -18.66
N ALA A 549 -16.89 -2.29 -18.46
CA ALA A 549 -18.32 -2.35 -18.22
C ALA A 549 -19.09 -2.98 -19.38
N LEU A 550 -18.73 -2.62 -20.62
CA LEU A 550 -19.32 -3.22 -21.82
C LEU A 550 -19.00 -4.72 -21.91
N GLN A 551 -17.75 -5.11 -21.69
CA GLN A 551 -17.34 -6.51 -21.70
C GLN A 551 -18.07 -7.34 -20.64
N LEU A 552 -18.16 -6.85 -19.40
CA LEU A 552 -18.90 -7.49 -18.32
C LEU A 552 -20.39 -7.60 -18.66
N GLY A 553 -20.98 -6.57 -19.26
CA GLY A 553 -22.37 -6.61 -19.75
C GLY A 553 -22.58 -7.72 -20.79
N ILE A 554 -21.69 -7.83 -21.77
CA ILE A 554 -21.75 -8.86 -22.81
C ILE A 554 -21.56 -10.26 -22.21
N ALA A 555 -20.55 -10.43 -21.35
CA ALA A 555 -20.22 -11.71 -20.74
C ALA A 555 -21.33 -12.22 -19.82
N THR A 556 -22.00 -11.31 -19.10
CA THR A 556 -23.16 -11.64 -18.25
C THR A 556 -24.46 -11.83 -19.04
N GLY A 557 -24.46 -11.61 -20.36
CA GLY A 557 -25.62 -11.79 -21.23
C GLY A 557 -26.63 -10.64 -21.16
N LYS A 558 -26.24 -9.47 -20.63
CA LYS A 558 -27.10 -8.28 -20.64
C LYS A 558 -27.29 -7.78 -22.07
N GLN A 559 -28.50 -7.29 -22.36
CA GLN A 559 -28.76 -6.60 -23.62
C GLN A 559 -27.94 -5.31 -23.69
N ILE A 560 -27.09 -5.19 -24.71
CA ILE A 560 -26.26 -4.00 -24.91
C ILE A 560 -27.12 -2.86 -25.49
N PRO A 561 -27.20 -1.70 -24.83
CA PRO A 561 -28.01 -0.58 -25.30
C PRO A 561 -27.58 -0.07 -26.67
N ALA A 562 -28.51 0.52 -27.42
CA ALA A 562 -28.25 1.03 -28.77
C ALA A 562 -27.16 2.11 -28.77
N SER A 563 -27.12 2.97 -27.75
CA SER A 563 -26.07 3.96 -27.55
C SER A 563 -24.67 3.33 -27.45
N CYS A 564 -24.53 2.22 -26.73
CA CYS A 564 -23.29 1.46 -26.63
C CYS A 564 -22.90 0.75 -27.94
N GLN A 565 -23.89 0.25 -28.69
CA GLN A 565 -23.64 -0.36 -30.01
C GLN A 565 -23.11 0.68 -31.00
N GLN A 566 -23.72 1.87 -31.03
CA GLN A 566 -23.25 3.01 -31.83
C GLN A 566 -21.85 3.45 -31.40
N LEU A 567 -21.59 3.50 -30.10
CA LEU A 567 -20.27 3.86 -29.56
C LEU A 567 -19.20 2.85 -30.01
N ALA A 568 -19.48 1.56 -29.88
CA ALA A 568 -18.56 0.52 -30.33
C ALA A 568 -18.32 0.61 -31.84
N GLN A 569 -19.35 0.82 -32.65
CA GLN A 569 -19.18 1.02 -34.10
C GLN A 569 -18.29 2.21 -34.44
N ARG A 570 -18.37 3.31 -33.66
CA ARG A 570 -17.58 4.52 -33.85
C ARG A 570 -16.11 4.33 -33.45
N ASP A 571 -15.86 3.73 -32.28
CA ASP A 571 -14.53 3.78 -31.65
C ASP A 571 -13.78 2.45 -31.66
N ASN A 572 -14.49 1.32 -31.52
CA ASN A 572 -13.91 -0.02 -31.51
C ASN A 572 -14.99 -1.09 -31.79
N ALA A 573 -15.20 -1.42 -33.07
CA ALA A 573 -16.23 -2.37 -33.48
C ALA A 573 -16.01 -3.79 -32.92
N SER A 574 -14.78 -4.10 -32.49
CA SER A 574 -14.44 -5.39 -31.86
C SER A 574 -14.83 -5.44 -30.38
N ALA A 575 -15.10 -4.30 -29.73
CA ALA A 575 -15.44 -4.24 -28.31
C ALA A 575 -16.72 -5.04 -27.96
N THR A 576 -17.62 -5.20 -28.92
CA THR A 576 -18.87 -5.96 -28.77
C THR A 576 -18.77 -7.44 -29.15
N ARG A 577 -17.62 -7.92 -29.64
CA ARG A 577 -17.43 -9.35 -29.92
C ARG A 577 -17.52 -10.16 -28.62
N GLN A 578 -17.87 -11.44 -28.69
CA GLN A 578 -17.77 -12.35 -27.54
C GLN A 578 -16.44 -13.09 -27.57
N CYS A 579 -15.82 -13.25 -26.40
CA CYS A 579 -14.68 -14.16 -26.22
C CYS A 579 -15.15 -15.32 -25.36
N ASN A 580 -14.92 -16.54 -25.85
CA ASN A 580 -15.32 -17.77 -25.16
C ASN A 580 -14.25 -18.27 -24.22
#